data_AF-A0A371IX61-F1
#
_entry.id   AF-A0A371IX61-F1
#
_cell.length_a   1.000
_cell.length_b   1.000
_cell.length_c   1.000
_cell.angle_alpha   90.00
_cell.angle_beta   90.00
_cell.angle_gamma   90.00
#
_symmetry.space_group_name_H-M   'P 1'
#
loop_
_entity.id
_entity.type
_entity.pdbx_description
1 polymer ?
#
loop_
_entity_poly.entity_id
_entity_poly.type
_entity_poly.pdbx_seq_one_letter_code
_entity_poly.pdbx_strand_id
1 'polypeptide(L)'
;EEDSVTFTCIIDSNKEEVYIPTVGKHNIYNAMAAILVGISLGITIDEIKEGLKNYKATKMRLDIVKNNDITIINDAYNASPDSMQAALGILGRYSERKVAILGDMFEMGDMAEYGHRLVGKSCIGNTDVLITIGEISKFISDEAKNMGLGANNIYHFETKEEAIEKIENIINTKDVVLVKASRGMKLEKIVEYLNK
;
A
#
# COMPACT_ATOMS: atom_id res chain seq x y z
N GLU A 1 -11.90 -10.84 13.44
CA GLU A 1 -11.13 -9.60 13.69
C GLU A 1 -10.24 -9.39 12.47
N GLU A 2 -10.51 -8.36 11.68
CA GLU A 2 -9.95 -8.21 10.32
C GLU A 2 -8.55 -7.58 10.29
N ASP A 3 -7.94 -7.31 11.46
CA ASP A 3 -6.75 -6.45 11.60
C ASP A 3 -5.46 -7.18 12.06
N SER A 4 -5.47 -8.51 12.16
CA SER A 4 -4.33 -9.30 12.64
C SER A 4 -4.15 -10.61 11.88
N VAL A 5 -2.98 -11.24 12.06
CA VAL A 5 -2.66 -12.55 11.47
C VAL A 5 -2.05 -13.45 12.53
N THR A 6 -2.61 -14.66 12.64
CA THR A 6 -2.01 -15.79 13.37
C THR A 6 -1.55 -16.82 12.34
N PHE A 7 -0.33 -17.34 12.50
CA PHE A 7 0.20 -18.40 11.64
C PHE A 7 1.06 -19.38 12.44
N THR A 8 1.15 -20.62 11.95
CA THR A 8 2.06 -21.62 12.50
C THR A 8 3.34 -21.67 11.66
N CYS A 9 4.49 -21.58 12.32
CA CYS A 9 5.80 -21.82 11.70
C CYS A 9 6.49 -23.03 12.34
N ILE A 10 7.44 -23.62 11.62
CA ILE A 10 8.22 -24.77 12.10
C ILE A 10 9.63 -24.29 12.37
N ILE A 11 10.09 -24.42 13.61
CA ILE A 11 11.42 -24.01 14.08
C ILE A 11 12.05 -25.23 14.76
N ASP A 12 13.16 -25.73 14.21
CA ASP A 12 13.84 -26.93 14.71
C ASP A 12 12.90 -28.13 14.93
N SER A 13 11.98 -28.34 13.99
CA SER A 13 10.92 -29.37 14.02
C SER A 13 9.81 -29.16 15.06
N ASN A 14 9.86 -28.09 15.85
CA ASN A 14 8.77 -27.68 16.74
C ASN A 14 7.79 -26.77 16.00
N LYS A 15 6.50 -26.93 16.28
CA LYS A 15 5.45 -26.06 15.74
C LYS A 15 5.23 -24.90 16.70
N GLU A 16 5.44 -23.70 16.20
CA GLU A 16 5.24 -22.47 16.95
C GLU A 16 4.11 -21.66 16.35
N GLU A 17 3.06 -21.43 17.14
CA GLU A 17 1.99 -20.49 16.78
C GLU A 17 2.45 -19.07 17.09
N VAL A 18 2.42 -18.20 16.08
CA VAL A 18 2.87 -16.81 16.14
C VAL A 18 1.71 -15.90 15.80
N TYR A 19 1.54 -14.86 16.61
CA TYR A 19 0.56 -13.80 16.40
C TYR A 19 1.28 -12.50 16.06
N ILE A 20 0.79 -11.78 15.04
CA ILE A 20 1.21 -10.42 14.72
C ILE A 20 -0.02 -9.50 14.58
N PRO A 21 -0.03 -8.31 15.21
CA PRO A 21 -1.14 -7.36 15.15
C PRO A 21 -1.09 -6.54 13.85
N THR A 22 -1.07 -7.22 12.70
CA THR A 22 -1.09 -6.58 11.37
C THR A 22 -1.64 -7.53 10.31
N VAL A 23 -2.10 -6.99 9.19
CA VAL A 23 -2.74 -7.73 8.09
C VAL A 23 -1.78 -8.03 6.93
N GLY A 24 -2.16 -8.99 6.09
CA GLY A 24 -1.53 -9.24 4.80
C GLY A 24 -0.47 -10.34 4.83
N LYS A 25 -0.51 -11.20 3.80
CA LYS A 25 0.38 -12.37 3.66
C LYS A 25 1.86 -11.99 3.65
N HIS A 26 2.21 -10.80 3.15
CA HIS A 26 3.58 -10.28 3.16
C HIS A 26 4.15 -10.12 4.58
N ASN A 27 3.31 -9.76 5.56
CA ASN A 27 3.76 -9.61 6.95
C ASN A 27 4.06 -10.94 7.63
N ILE A 28 3.49 -12.06 7.15
CA ILE A 28 3.91 -13.40 7.57
C ILE A 28 5.38 -13.62 7.15
N TYR A 29 5.74 -13.31 5.91
CA TYR A 29 7.12 -13.45 5.43
C TYR A 29 8.09 -12.51 6.16
N ASN A 30 7.68 -11.26 6.43
CA ASN A 30 8.48 -10.34 7.24
C ASN A 30 8.71 -10.86 8.66
N ALA A 31 7.66 -11.41 9.29
CA ALA A 31 7.76 -12.01 10.62
C ALA A 31 8.67 -13.26 10.60
N MET A 32 8.55 -14.12 9.58
CA MET A 32 9.45 -15.28 9.42
C MET A 32 10.91 -14.86 9.26
N ALA A 33 11.21 -13.81 8.49
CA ALA A 33 12.55 -13.27 8.38
C ALA A 33 13.07 -12.73 9.71
N ALA A 34 12.23 -12.00 10.46
CA ALA A 34 12.57 -11.51 11.80
C ALA A 34 12.83 -12.65 12.80
N ILE A 35 12.02 -13.72 12.77
CA ILE A 35 12.21 -14.93 13.60
C ILE A 35 13.58 -15.55 13.30
N LEU A 36 13.91 -15.77 12.02
CA LEU A 36 15.20 -16.36 11.63
C LEU A 36 16.38 -15.53 12.10
N VAL A 37 16.31 -14.19 11.95
CA VAL A 37 17.35 -13.29 12.45
C VAL A 37 17.44 -13.35 13.97
N GLY A 38 16.31 -13.31 14.68
CA GLY A 38 16.28 -13.40 16.15
C GLY A 38 16.93 -14.68 16.69
N ILE A 39 16.59 -15.83 16.10
CA ILE A 39 17.20 -17.12 16.44
C ILE A 39 18.71 -17.09 16.18
N SER A 40 19.15 -16.55 15.03
CA SER A 40 20.58 -16.45 14.69
C SER A 40 21.38 -15.58 15.66
N LEU A 41 20.71 -14.66 16.35
CA LEU A 41 21.27 -13.79 17.38
C LEU A 41 21.14 -14.36 18.80
N GLY A 42 20.58 -15.58 18.95
CA GLY A 42 20.40 -16.24 20.24
C GLY A 42 19.21 -15.73 21.07
N ILE A 43 18.26 -15.01 20.45
CA ILE A 43 17.02 -14.58 21.11
C ILE A 43 16.09 -15.80 21.23
N THR A 44 15.50 -16.00 22.41
CA THR A 44 14.60 -17.13 22.64
C THR A 44 13.29 -16.99 21.85
N ILE A 45 12.64 -18.12 21.56
CA ILE A 45 11.37 -18.10 20.82
C ILE A 45 10.27 -17.31 21.55
N ASP A 46 10.23 -17.38 22.88
CA ASP A 46 9.26 -16.64 23.70
C ASP A 46 9.50 -15.13 23.61
N GLU A 47 10.75 -14.68 23.67
CA GLU A 47 11.11 -13.26 23.49
C GLU A 47 10.77 -12.77 22.08
N ILE A 48 11.01 -13.58 21.04
CA ILE A 48 10.64 -13.26 19.66
C ILE A 48 9.11 -13.11 19.55
N LYS A 49 8.35 -14.06 20.10
CA LYS A 49 6.88 -14.04 20.08
C LYS A 49 6.32 -12.82 20.81
N GLU A 50 6.89 -12.47 21.97
CA GLU A 50 6.50 -11.28 22.72
C GLU A 50 6.85 -9.98 21.94
N GLY A 51 8.01 -9.93 21.29
CA GLY A 51 8.38 -8.80 20.43
C GLY A 51 7.44 -8.62 19.24
N LEU A 52 7.10 -9.71 18.55
CA LEU A 52 6.16 -9.72 17.42
C LEU A 52 4.74 -9.36 17.84
N LYS A 53 4.28 -9.84 19.00
CA LYS A 53 2.98 -9.49 19.57
C LYS A 53 2.87 -8.00 19.88
N ASN A 54 3.97 -7.37 20.29
CA ASN A 54 4.04 -5.94 20.59
C ASN A 54 4.41 -5.07 19.39
N TYR A 55 4.55 -5.67 18.19
CA TYR A 55 4.77 -4.92 16.96
C TYR A 55 3.67 -3.88 16.79
N LYS A 56 4.07 -2.65 16.50
CA LYS A 56 3.16 -1.61 16.06
C LYS A 56 3.53 -1.28 14.63
N ALA A 57 2.58 -1.45 13.72
CA ALA A 57 2.75 -0.93 12.38
C ALA A 57 3.11 0.54 12.49
N THR A 58 4.21 0.93 11.84
CA THR A 58 4.54 2.36 11.71
C THR A 58 3.39 3.03 10.97
N LYS A 59 3.05 4.27 11.34
CA LYS A 59 2.09 5.11 10.61
C LYS A 59 2.34 5.00 9.09
N MET A 60 1.27 5.07 8.29
CA MET A 60 1.32 4.95 6.82
C MET A 60 1.64 3.54 6.28
N ARG A 61 1.29 2.49 7.02
CA ARG A 61 1.30 1.10 6.53
C ARG A 61 -0.11 0.51 6.64
N LEU A 62 -0.89 0.65 5.58
CA LEU A 62 -2.32 0.29 5.53
C LEU A 62 -3.12 0.92 6.69
N ASP A 63 -2.81 2.17 7.02
CA ASP A 63 -3.47 2.93 8.08
C ASP A 63 -4.82 3.44 7.56
N ILE A 64 -5.92 2.84 8.03
CA ILE A 64 -7.27 3.20 7.58
C ILE A 64 -7.75 4.40 8.38
N VAL A 65 -7.84 5.54 7.71
CA VAL A 65 -8.37 6.78 8.26
C VAL A 65 -9.76 7.02 7.69
N LYS A 66 -10.76 7.15 8.55
CA LYS A 66 -12.13 7.51 8.16
C LYS A 66 -12.43 8.93 8.59
N ASN A 67 -12.85 9.78 7.67
CA ASN A 67 -13.51 11.03 7.99
C ASN A 67 -15.00 10.95 7.60
N ASN A 68 -15.73 12.06 7.73
CA ASN A 68 -17.17 12.06 7.49
C ASN A 68 -17.55 11.77 6.03
N ASP A 69 -16.62 11.95 5.10
CA ASP A 69 -16.91 11.93 3.67
C ASP A 69 -16.27 10.77 2.93
N ILE A 70 -15.09 10.29 3.33
CA ILE A 70 -14.35 9.23 2.60
C ILE A 70 -13.64 8.26 3.56
N THR A 71 -13.25 7.11 3.01
CA THR A 71 -12.33 6.18 3.67
C THR A 71 -10.96 6.27 3.00
N ILE A 72 -9.91 6.56 3.75
CA ILE A 72 -8.54 6.66 3.25
C ILE A 72 -7.74 5.44 3.72
N ILE A 73 -7.13 4.72 2.79
CA ILE A 73 -6.14 3.67 3.07
C ILE A 73 -4.76 4.31 2.88
N ASN A 74 -4.14 4.74 3.97
CA ASN A 74 -2.84 5.39 3.94
C ASN A 74 -1.70 4.35 3.99
N ASP A 75 -1.06 4.14 2.85
CA ASP A 75 0.09 3.24 2.68
C ASP A 75 1.31 3.98 2.08
N ALA A 76 1.45 5.28 2.41
CA ALA A 76 2.43 6.19 1.83
C ALA A 76 3.85 6.12 2.43
N TYR A 77 4.19 5.08 3.20
CA TYR A 77 5.53 4.96 3.78
C TYR A 77 6.58 4.50 2.76
N ASN A 78 6.29 3.43 2.00
CA ASN A 78 7.17 2.92 0.97
C ASN A 78 6.37 2.26 -0.16
N ALA A 79 7.00 2.10 -1.32
CA ALA A 79 6.39 1.45 -2.46
C ALA A 79 7.39 0.56 -3.21
N SER A 80 6.87 -0.60 -3.59
CA SER A 80 7.45 -1.58 -4.49
C SER A 80 6.32 -2.16 -5.34
N PRO A 81 6.59 -2.79 -6.49
CA PRO A 81 5.54 -3.37 -7.32
C PRO A 81 4.64 -4.34 -6.53
N ASP A 82 5.23 -5.26 -5.76
CA ASP A 82 4.46 -6.25 -4.99
C ASP A 82 3.57 -5.59 -3.92
N SER A 83 4.10 -4.59 -3.20
CA SER A 83 3.32 -3.89 -2.17
C SER A 83 2.20 -3.04 -2.78
N MET A 84 2.46 -2.39 -3.93
CA MET A 84 1.45 -1.65 -4.68
C MET A 84 0.31 -2.56 -5.14
N GLN A 85 0.63 -3.72 -5.69
CA GLN A 85 -0.37 -4.72 -6.11
C GLN A 85 -1.18 -5.25 -4.92
N ALA A 86 -0.53 -5.51 -3.79
CA ALA A 86 -1.21 -5.94 -2.57
C ALA A 86 -2.18 -4.86 -2.06
N ALA A 87 -1.76 -3.59 -2.04
CA ALA A 87 -2.61 -2.48 -1.63
C ALA A 87 -3.80 -2.26 -2.58
N LEU A 88 -3.57 -2.36 -3.90
CA LEU A 88 -4.64 -2.35 -4.90
C LEU A 88 -5.62 -3.52 -4.70
N GLY A 89 -5.12 -4.71 -4.41
CA GLY A 89 -5.97 -5.87 -4.11
C GLY A 89 -6.80 -5.72 -2.83
N ILE A 90 -6.37 -4.88 -1.87
CA ILE A 90 -7.18 -4.50 -0.71
C ILE A 90 -8.25 -3.48 -1.14
N LEU A 91 -7.86 -2.45 -1.89
CA LEU A 91 -8.78 -1.44 -2.44
C LEU A 91 -9.90 -2.10 -3.27
N GLY A 92 -9.57 -3.10 -4.08
CA GLY A 92 -10.51 -3.86 -4.92
C GLY A 92 -11.63 -4.59 -4.15
N ARG A 93 -11.48 -4.78 -2.83
CA ARG A 93 -12.50 -5.44 -1.99
C ARG A 93 -13.66 -4.53 -1.61
N TYR A 94 -13.51 -3.23 -1.81
CA TYR A 94 -14.54 -2.26 -1.48
C TYR A 94 -15.60 -2.18 -2.58
N SER A 95 -16.86 -2.06 -2.15
CA SER A 95 -18.02 -1.98 -3.05
C SER A 95 -18.29 -0.56 -3.53
N GLU A 96 -17.80 0.42 -2.78
CA GLU A 96 -17.78 1.84 -3.08
C GLU A 96 -16.85 2.16 -4.26
N ARG A 97 -16.89 3.41 -4.72
CA ARG A 97 -15.99 3.90 -5.77
C ARG A 97 -14.55 3.93 -5.26
N LYS A 98 -13.69 3.22 -5.97
CA LYS A 98 -12.28 2.97 -5.62
C LYS A 98 -11.38 3.97 -6.31
N VAL A 99 -10.71 4.81 -5.54
CA VAL A 99 -9.75 5.80 -6.03
C VAL A 99 -8.34 5.37 -5.61
N ALA A 100 -7.41 5.24 -6.55
CA ALA A 100 -6.01 4.97 -6.27
C ALA A 100 -5.15 6.20 -6.57
N ILE A 101 -4.44 6.71 -5.57
CA ILE A 101 -3.48 7.80 -5.66
C ILE A 101 -2.08 7.19 -5.52
N LEU A 102 -1.39 7.03 -6.64
CA LEU A 102 -0.14 6.30 -6.72
C LEU A 102 1.01 7.22 -7.14
N GLY A 103 2.13 7.17 -6.44
CA GLY A 103 3.33 7.92 -6.81
C GLY A 103 4.52 7.03 -7.19
N ASP A 104 5.65 7.68 -7.48
CA ASP A 104 6.87 7.02 -7.91
C ASP A 104 7.39 5.97 -6.92
N MET A 105 7.98 4.91 -7.48
CA MET A 105 8.76 3.88 -6.79
C MET A 105 10.26 4.09 -7.08
N PHE A 106 11.01 4.67 -6.13
CA PHE A 106 12.39 5.14 -6.38
C PHE A 106 13.48 4.05 -6.34
N GLU A 107 13.24 2.91 -5.67
CA GLU A 107 14.27 1.90 -5.40
C GLU A 107 14.43 0.85 -6.52
N MET A 108 14.01 1.16 -7.75
CA MET A 108 13.92 0.19 -8.84
C MET A 108 15.03 0.27 -9.90
N GLY A 109 15.78 1.38 -9.97
CA GLY A 109 16.82 1.57 -10.99
C GLY A 109 16.29 1.33 -12.42
N ASP A 110 17.01 0.54 -13.21
CA ASP A 110 16.65 0.22 -14.61
C ASP A 110 15.30 -0.51 -14.75
N MET A 111 14.80 -1.11 -13.67
CA MET A 111 13.50 -1.80 -13.67
C MET A 111 12.33 -0.86 -13.38
N ALA A 112 12.57 0.44 -13.20
CA ALA A 112 11.56 1.41 -12.82
C ALA A 112 10.34 1.37 -13.75
N GLU A 113 10.51 1.54 -15.06
CA GLU A 113 9.40 1.50 -16.01
C GLU A 113 8.62 0.19 -15.91
N TYR A 114 9.32 -0.95 -15.97
CA TYR A 114 8.69 -2.27 -15.90
C TYR A 114 7.85 -2.43 -14.63
N GLY A 115 8.39 -2.03 -13.47
CA GLY A 115 7.68 -2.07 -12.20
C GLY A 115 6.41 -1.24 -12.19
N HIS A 116 6.49 0.01 -12.68
CA HIS A 116 5.33 0.89 -12.74
C HIS A 116 4.25 0.35 -13.70
N ARG A 117 4.65 -0.24 -14.84
CA ARG A 117 3.71 -0.92 -15.73
C ARG A 117 3.03 -2.12 -15.06
N LEU A 118 3.77 -2.94 -14.30
CA LEU A 118 3.15 -4.04 -13.53
C LEU A 118 2.06 -3.54 -12.57
N VAL A 119 2.28 -2.39 -11.94
CA VAL A 119 1.28 -1.74 -11.08
C VAL A 119 0.07 -1.28 -11.91
N GLY A 120 0.30 -0.62 -13.05
CA GLY A 120 -0.78 -0.16 -13.94
C GLY A 120 -1.70 -1.30 -14.41
N LYS A 121 -1.15 -2.49 -14.70
CA LYS A 121 -1.97 -3.68 -14.99
C LYS A 121 -2.87 -4.08 -13.83
N SER A 122 -2.40 -3.91 -12.61
CA SER A 122 -3.11 -4.33 -11.39
C SER A 122 -4.21 -3.35 -10.98
N CYS A 123 -4.29 -2.16 -11.58
CA CYS A 123 -5.42 -1.25 -11.41
C CYS A 123 -6.73 -1.82 -12.00
N ILE A 124 -6.64 -2.67 -13.01
CA ILE A 124 -7.83 -3.26 -13.65
C ILE A 124 -8.58 -4.15 -12.66
N GLY A 125 -9.87 -3.85 -12.47
CA GLY A 125 -10.74 -4.55 -11.52
C GLY A 125 -10.57 -4.13 -10.05
N ASN A 126 -9.52 -3.37 -9.73
CA ASN A 126 -9.22 -2.91 -8.37
C ASN A 126 -9.40 -1.40 -8.20
N THR A 127 -9.62 -0.65 -9.28
CA THR A 127 -9.62 0.81 -9.28
C THR A 127 -10.64 1.34 -10.29
N ASP A 128 -11.48 2.28 -9.84
CA ASP A 128 -12.43 2.99 -10.69
C ASP A 128 -11.83 4.29 -11.22
N VAL A 129 -11.00 4.96 -10.39
CA VAL A 129 -10.27 6.19 -10.72
C VAL A 129 -8.81 6.08 -10.31
N LEU A 130 -7.92 6.37 -11.25
CA LEU A 130 -6.48 6.38 -11.04
C LEU A 130 -5.95 7.81 -11.08
N ILE A 131 -5.27 8.22 -10.01
CA ILE A 131 -4.50 9.44 -9.94
C ILE A 131 -3.03 9.04 -9.76
N THR A 132 -2.17 9.49 -10.68
CA THR A 132 -0.72 9.27 -10.58
C THR A 132 0.01 10.58 -10.35
N ILE A 133 1.05 10.58 -9.52
CA ILE A 133 1.80 11.77 -9.14
C ILE A 133 3.31 11.47 -9.24
N GLY A 134 4.02 12.22 -10.09
CA GLY A 134 5.47 12.09 -10.29
C GLY A 134 5.85 11.51 -11.64
N GLU A 135 7.06 11.80 -12.10
CA GLU A 135 7.56 11.54 -13.46
C GLU A 135 7.43 10.07 -13.87
N ILE A 136 7.82 9.15 -12.98
CA ILE A 136 7.90 7.72 -13.30
C ILE A 136 6.52 7.05 -13.19
N SER A 137 5.67 7.54 -12.28
CA SER A 137 4.30 7.06 -12.07
C SER A 137 3.40 7.24 -13.29
N LYS A 138 3.81 8.08 -14.26
CA LYS A 138 3.18 8.18 -15.57
C LYS A 138 3.03 6.83 -16.27
N PHE A 139 4.04 5.95 -16.13
CA PHE A 139 3.98 4.60 -16.71
C PHE A 139 2.87 3.73 -16.11
N ILE A 140 2.45 3.98 -14.86
CA ILE A 140 1.28 3.32 -14.26
C ILE A 140 0.01 3.75 -15.02
N SER A 141 -0.17 5.06 -15.24
CA SER A 141 -1.32 5.62 -15.95
C SER A 141 -1.39 5.15 -17.40
N ASP A 142 -0.26 5.20 -18.11
CA ASP A 142 -0.19 4.77 -19.51
C ASP A 142 -0.54 3.28 -19.64
N GLU A 143 -0.02 2.44 -18.75
CA GLU A 143 -0.33 1.01 -18.77
C GLU A 143 -1.78 0.71 -18.38
N ALA A 144 -2.31 1.36 -17.34
CA ALA A 144 -3.70 1.19 -16.94
C ALA A 144 -4.67 1.59 -18.06
N LYS A 145 -4.37 2.67 -18.79
CA LYS A 145 -5.10 3.09 -19.99
C LYS A 145 -5.03 2.03 -21.09
N ASN A 146 -3.84 1.51 -21.39
CA ASN A 146 -3.65 0.45 -22.38
C ASN A 146 -4.40 -0.83 -22.03
N MET A 147 -4.52 -1.14 -20.75
CA MET A 147 -5.24 -2.31 -20.23
C MET A 147 -6.76 -2.11 -20.15
N GLY A 148 -7.27 -0.93 -20.50
CA GLY A 148 -8.70 -0.66 -20.66
C GLY A 148 -9.35 0.16 -19.54
N LEU A 149 -8.58 0.73 -18.60
CA LEU A 149 -9.13 1.72 -17.68
C LEU A 149 -9.55 2.97 -18.46
N GLY A 150 -10.79 3.42 -18.25
CA GLY A 150 -11.38 4.52 -19.01
C GLY A 150 -10.55 5.81 -18.91
N ALA A 151 -10.17 6.41 -20.04
CA ALA A 151 -9.28 7.57 -20.07
C ALA A 151 -9.80 8.77 -19.26
N ASN A 152 -11.12 8.93 -19.12
CA ASN A 152 -11.73 9.99 -18.30
C ASN A 152 -11.59 9.76 -16.79
N ASN A 153 -11.15 8.57 -16.37
CA ASN A 153 -10.92 8.20 -14.98
C ASN A 153 -9.42 8.13 -14.63
N ILE A 154 -8.54 8.60 -15.51
CA ILE A 154 -7.10 8.61 -15.31
C ILE A 154 -6.62 10.05 -15.27
N TYR A 155 -5.98 10.41 -14.17
CA TYR A 155 -5.40 11.73 -13.92
C TYR A 155 -3.92 11.57 -13.60
N HIS A 156 -3.10 12.45 -14.17
CA HIS A 156 -1.67 12.46 -13.94
C HIS A 156 -1.22 13.88 -13.60
N PHE A 157 -0.37 13.99 -12.58
CA PHE A 157 0.21 15.24 -12.11
C PHE A 157 1.72 15.07 -11.97
N GLU A 158 2.48 16.11 -12.27
CA GLU A 158 3.94 16.08 -12.09
C GLU A 158 4.29 16.24 -10.60
N THR A 159 3.48 16.98 -9.86
CA THR A 159 3.70 17.28 -8.44
C THR A 159 2.47 17.02 -7.56
N LYS A 160 2.71 16.78 -6.27
CA LYS A 160 1.62 16.63 -5.30
C LYS A 160 0.87 17.95 -5.07
N GLU A 161 1.55 19.08 -5.24
CA GLU A 161 0.98 20.42 -5.13
C GLU A 161 -0.09 20.63 -6.23
N GLU A 162 0.22 20.29 -7.48
CA GLU A 162 -0.75 20.31 -8.59
C GLU A 162 -1.93 19.37 -8.35
N ALA A 163 -1.65 18.17 -7.83
CA ALA A 163 -2.70 17.22 -7.50
C ALA A 163 -3.67 17.79 -6.45
N ILE A 164 -3.15 18.40 -5.39
CA ILE A 164 -3.96 19.02 -4.31
C ILE A 164 -4.94 20.07 -4.88
N GLU A 165 -4.51 20.89 -5.84
CA GLU A 165 -5.36 21.93 -6.43
C GLU A 165 -6.57 21.37 -7.20
N LYS A 166 -6.51 20.10 -7.62
CA LYS A 166 -7.53 19.47 -8.49
C LYS A 166 -8.28 18.32 -7.82
N ILE A 167 -7.72 17.73 -6.76
CA ILE A 167 -8.17 16.46 -6.20
C ILE A 167 -9.62 16.48 -5.71
N GLU A 168 -10.09 17.62 -5.18
CA GLU A 168 -11.48 17.79 -4.71
C GLU A 168 -12.51 17.72 -5.83
N ASN A 169 -12.11 18.00 -7.07
CA ASN A 169 -13.00 17.88 -8.23
C ASN A 169 -13.03 16.45 -8.81
N ILE A 170 -12.21 15.56 -8.26
CA ILE A 170 -12.05 14.17 -8.75
C ILE A 170 -12.63 13.17 -7.74
N ILE A 171 -12.40 13.42 -6.45
CA ILE A 171 -12.86 12.60 -5.33
C ILE A 171 -14.30 13.00 -4.96
N ASN A 172 -15.15 11.99 -4.76
CA ASN A 172 -16.53 12.16 -4.36
C ASN A 172 -16.73 11.68 -2.92
N THR A 173 -17.82 12.14 -2.29
CA THR A 173 -18.27 11.57 -1.02
C THR A 173 -18.52 10.06 -1.17
N LYS A 174 -18.11 9.31 -0.15
CA LYS A 174 -18.10 7.85 0.01
C LYS A 174 -17.04 7.12 -0.80
N ASP A 175 -16.11 7.83 -1.44
CA ASP A 175 -14.98 7.17 -2.09
C ASP A 175 -14.09 6.45 -1.06
N VAL A 176 -13.48 5.36 -1.51
CA VAL A 176 -12.39 4.69 -0.81
C VAL A 176 -11.10 5.01 -1.54
N VAL A 177 -10.20 5.69 -0.86
CA VAL A 177 -9.01 6.32 -1.44
C VAL A 177 -7.76 5.63 -0.92
N LEU A 178 -7.06 4.90 -1.78
CA LEU A 178 -5.71 4.40 -1.49
C LEU A 178 -4.67 5.47 -1.80
N VAL A 179 -3.76 5.75 -0.86
CA VAL A 179 -2.60 6.61 -1.11
C VAL A 179 -1.32 5.82 -0.90
N LYS A 180 -0.48 5.70 -1.94
CA LYS A 180 0.76 4.91 -1.88
C LYS A 180 1.85 5.44 -2.80
N ALA A 181 3.07 5.56 -2.28
CA ALA A 181 4.26 5.96 -3.02
C ALA A 181 5.53 5.63 -2.24
N SER A 182 6.71 5.76 -2.85
CA SER A 182 7.98 5.77 -2.12
C SER A 182 8.04 6.94 -1.13
N ARG A 183 8.75 6.75 -0.02
CA ARG A 183 8.86 7.73 1.07
C ARG A 183 9.24 9.14 0.60
N GLY A 184 10.13 9.22 -0.37
CA GLY A 184 10.65 10.49 -0.90
C GLY A 184 9.57 11.39 -1.52
N MET A 185 8.46 10.82 -2.00
CA MET A 185 7.35 11.58 -2.60
C MET A 185 6.57 12.40 -1.57
N LYS A 186 6.57 11.93 -0.31
CA LYS A 186 5.84 12.53 0.82
C LYS A 186 4.34 12.68 0.57
N LEU A 187 3.70 11.65 0.02
CA LEU A 187 2.26 11.67 -0.29
C LEU A 187 1.37 11.59 0.97
N GLU A 188 1.93 11.42 2.17
CA GLU A 188 1.19 11.63 3.42
C GLU A 188 0.57 13.03 3.49
N LYS A 189 1.12 14.02 2.78
CA LYS A 189 0.53 15.36 2.67
C LYS A 189 -0.81 15.37 1.94
N ILE A 190 -1.02 14.47 0.98
CA ILE A 190 -2.32 14.28 0.34
C ILE A 190 -3.32 13.72 1.35
N VAL A 191 -2.90 12.74 2.15
CA VAL A 191 -3.73 12.19 3.24
C VAL A 191 -4.10 13.28 4.24
N GLU A 192 -3.14 14.08 4.69
CA GLU A 192 -3.37 15.22 5.59
C GLU A 192 -4.33 16.26 4.99
N TYR A 193 -4.25 16.50 3.68
CA TYR A 193 -5.16 17.41 2.99
C TYR A 193 -6.59 16.87 2.97
N LEU A 194 -6.75 15.60 2.58
CA LEU A 194 -8.05 14.93 2.44
C LEU A 194 -8.73 14.64 3.78
N ASN A 195 -7.97 14.57 4.87
CA ASN A 195 -8.47 14.27 6.21
C ASN A 195 -8.83 15.51 7.05
N LYS A 196 -8.80 16.71 6.47
CA LYS A 196 -9.30 17.93 7.12
C LYS A 196 -10.82 17.97 7.13
#